data_AF-A0A2X3UT22-F1
#
_entry.id   AF-A0A2X3UT22-F1
#
_cell.length_a   1.000
_cell.length_b   1.000
_cell.length_c   1.000
_cell.angle_alpha   90.00
_cell.angle_beta   90.00
_cell.angle_gamma   90.00
#
_symmetry.space_group_name_H-M   'P 1'
#
loop_
_entity.id
_entity.type
_entity.pdbx_description
1 polymer ?
#
loop_
_entity_poly.entity_id
_entity_poly.type
_entity_poly.pdbx_seq_one_letter_code
_entity_poly.pdbx_strand_id
1 'polypeptide(L)'
;MNEIALSNNLSQIELEIKHHKQIAGQSIWEIGRRLQHVKENNLVHGDFGKWLDDIKISHSEARKMMTIAKQLSSNRSTLNDLGTSALYLIATLPEEEKQEQIEKIEQGESPTVRELQEVRRRLKLKDQALEAVKGELERVKRTKVTEKVIEKEIIPQDYQATQDLNKQLLGKNKDLADELDSVKRSLRLKEASYEMLEKETSEALALKESIEHLRADKEKLENSVTNIFNLSKLVTKFEDFFDEEMAPLRFKTLIQGIGKDAQIEKLRDILTLTENWLDEMNKIIPENGRTIIEGEIINE
;
A
#
# COMPACT_ATOMS: atom_id res chain seq x y z
N MET A 1 2.68 -32.41 2.28
CA MET A 1 3.18 -31.11 1.77
C MET A 1 3.24 -31.22 0.27
N ASN A 2 2.44 -30.45 -0.45
CA ASN A 2 2.66 -30.29 -1.89
C ASN A 2 3.83 -29.34 -2.02
N GLU A 3 5.00 -29.85 -2.42
CA GLU A 3 6.12 -28.99 -2.76
C GLU A 3 5.70 -28.13 -3.95
N ILE A 4 5.62 -26.82 -3.73
CA ILE A 4 5.40 -25.87 -4.81
C ILE A 4 6.67 -25.94 -5.68
N ALA A 5 6.51 -26.30 -6.95
CA ALA A 5 7.62 -26.30 -7.90
C ALA A 5 8.13 -24.85 -8.05
N LEU A 6 9.41 -24.63 -7.75
CA LEU A 6 10.05 -23.33 -7.94
C LEU A 6 10.16 -23.02 -9.44
N SER A 7 10.02 -21.75 -9.81
CA SER A 7 10.27 -21.31 -11.18
C SER A 7 11.74 -21.55 -11.57
N ASN A 8 12.00 -21.89 -12.83
CA ASN A 8 13.38 -21.96 -13.36
C ASN A 8 13.92 -20.58 -13.80
N ASN A 9 13.13 -19.51 -13.64
CA ASN A 9 13.51 -18.16 -14.02
C ASN A 9 14.00 -17.36 -12.79
N LEU A 10 15.27 -16.93 -12.81
CA LEU A 10 15.90 -16.18 -11.72
C LEU A 10 15.16 -14.87 -11.39
N SER A 11 14.72 -14.11 -12.40
CA SER A 11 13.99 -12.86 -12.19
C SER A 11 12.63 -13.08 -11.53
N GLN A 12 12.00 -14.23 -11.81
CA GLN A 12 10.74 -14.61 -11.17
C GLN A 12 10.98 -14.99 -9.69
N ILE A 13 12.01 -15.79 -9.41
CA ILE A 13 12.40 -16.13 -8.04
C ILE A 13 12.72 -14.84 -7.23
N GLU A 14 13.45 -13.90 -7.83
CA GLU A 14 13.79 -12.63 -7.18
C GLU A 14 12.54 -11.82 -6.82
N LEU A 15 11.56 -11.77 -7.73
CA LEU A 15 10.28 -11.09 -7.49
C LEU A 15 9.50 -11.75 -6.36
N GLU A 16 9.41 -13.09 -6.35
CA GLU A 16 8.74 -13.86 -5.30
C GLU A 16 9.39 -13.66 -3.93
N ILE A 17 10.74 -13.66 -3.86
CA ILE A 17 11.49 -13.39 -2.63
C ILE A 17 11.20 -11.98 -2.11
N LYS A 18 11.25 -10.96 -2.98
CA LYS A 18 10.95 -9.57 -2.59
C LYS A 18 9.53 -9.44 -2.07
N HIS A 19 8.57 -10.09 -2.73
CA HIS A 19 7.17 -10.09 -2.30
C HIS A 19 6.99 -10.72 -0.91
N HIS A 20 7.55 -11.91 -0.68
CA HIS A 20 7.49 -12.56 0.63
C HIS A 20 8.19 -11.76 1.73
N LYS A 21 9.34 -11.13 1.40
CA LYS A 21 10.04 -10.24 2.32
C LYS A 21 9.17 -9.05 2.73
N GLN A 22 8.49 -8.42 1.78
CA GLN A 22 7.57 -7.31 2.05
C GLN A 22 6.39 -7.75 2.93
N ILE A 23 5.78 -8.91 2.64
CA ILE A 23 4.69 -9.47 3.46
C ILE A 23 5.18 -9.76 4.88
N ALA A 24 6.37 -10.34 5.03
CA ALA A 24 6.95 -10.62 6.34
C ALA A 24 7.14 -9.33 7.15
N GLY A 25 7.67 -8.28 6.52
CA GLY A 25 7.77 -6.94 7.11
C GLY A 25 6.41 -6.43 7.58
N GLN A 26 5.42 -6.36 6.69
CA GLN A 26 4.06 -5.88 7.01
C GLN A 26 3.40 -6.69 8.14
N SER A 27 3.66 -8.00 8.20
CA SER A 27 3.12 -8.90 9.21
C SER A 27 3.60 -8.54 10.61
N ILE A 28 4.86 -8.14 10.79
CA ILE A 28 5.41 -7.70 12.09
C ILE A 28 4.57 -6.59 12.70
N TRP A 29 4.22 -5.58 11.89
CA TRP A 29 3.40 -4.44 12.30
C TRP A 29 1.97 -4.84 12.63
N GLU A 30 1.36 -5.66 11.76
CA GLU A 30 -0.04 -6.04 11.90
C GLU A 30 -0.24 -6.91 13.13
N ILE A 31 0.69 -7.85 13.37
CA ILE A 31 0.72 -8.65 14.60
C ILE A 31 0.90 -7.72 15.80
N GLY A 32 1.86 -6.79 15.76
CA GLY A 32 2.09 -5.82 16.84
C GLY A 32 0.85 -5.01 17.21
N ARG A 33 0.12 -4.49 16.21
CA ARG A 33 -1.13 -3.74 16.40
C ARG A 33 -2.22 -4.61 17.03
N ARG A 34 -2.40 -5.84 16.55
CA ARG A 34 -3.42 -6.77 17.08
C ARG A 34 -3.11 -7.19 18.51
N LEU A 35 -1.85 -7.48 18.82
CA LEU A 35 -1.39 -7.76 20.17
C LEU A 35 -1.68 -6.59 21.11
N GLN A 36 -1.45 -5.35 20.66
CA GLN A 36 -1.77 -4.16 21.43
C GLN A 36 -3.28 -4.01 21.66
N HIS A 37 -4.09 -4.19 20.62
CA HIS A 37 -5.54 -4.14 20.72
C HIS A 37 -6.08 -5.14 21.75
N VAL A 38 -5.65 -6.40 21.66
CA VAL A 38 -6.09 -7.46 22.61
C VAL A 38 -5.67 -7.13 24.03
N LYS A 39 -4.45 -6.62 24.22
CA LYS A 39 -3.94 -6.24 25.55
C LYS A 39 -4.72 -5.09 26.18
N GLU A 40 -5.18 -4.14 25.37
CA GLU A 40 -5.86 -2.93 25.85
C GLU A 40 -7.38 -3.11 25.98
N ASN A 41 -8.01 -3.96 25.15
CA ASN A 41 -9.47 -4.00 25.02
C ASN A 41 -10.13 -5.34 25.37
N ASN A 42 -9.42 -6.47 25.27
CA ASN A 42 -10.05 -7.79 25.32
C ASN A 42 -9.70 -8.62 26.56
N LEU A 43 -8.60 -8.30 27.25
CA LEU A 43 -8.12 -9.10 28.37
C LEU A 43 -8.05 -8.29 29.66
N VAL A 44 -8.42 -8.92 30.78
CA VAL A 44 -8.26 -8.39 32.12
C VAL A 44 -6.77 -8.33 32.47
N HIS A 45 -6.39 -7.36 33.31
CA HIS A 45 -5.00 -7.17 33.73
C HIS A 45 -4.39 -8.47 34.28
N GLY A 46 -3.37 -9.00 33.60
CA GLY A 46 -2.65 -10.21 33.98
C GLY A 46 -2.86 -11.43 33.07
N ASP A 47 -3.94 -11.47 32.28
CA ASP A 47 -4.25 -12.64 31.43
C ASP A 47 -3.56 -12.60 30.05
N PHE A 48 -3.02 -11.45 29.65
CA PHE A 48 -2.30 -11.29 28.38
C PHE A 48 -1.16 -12.31 28.22
N GLY A 49 -0.41 -12.58 29.29
CA GLY A 49 0.70 -13.53 29.23
C GLY A 49 0.26 -14.97 28.93
N LYS A 50 -0.83 -15.43 29.56
CA LYS A 50 -1.38 -16.77 29.32
C LYS A 50 -1.90 -16.90 27.89
N TRP A 51 -2.58 -15.86 27.41
CA TRP A 51 -3.09 -15.83 26.04
C TRP A 51 -1.96 -15.92 24.99
N LEU A 52 -0.82 -15.26 25.24
CA LEU A 52 0.36 -15.41 24.38
C LEU A 52 0.87 -16.86 24.31
N ASP A 53 0.88 -17.56 25.45
CA ASP A 53 1.31 -18.95 25.54
C ASP A 53 0.33 -19.90 24.81
N ASP A 54 -0.96 -19.58 24.79
CA ASP A 54 -2.00 -20.32 24.06
C ASP A 54 -1.82 -20.20 22.55
N ILE A 55 -1.58 -18.98 22.05
CA ILE A 55 -1.34 -18.72 20.61
C ILE A 55 0.11 -19.01 20.17
N LYS A 56 0.95 -19.52 21.09
CA LYS A 56 2.35 -19.91 20.84
C LYS A 56 3.24 -18.76 20.34
N ILE A 57 3.00 -17.54 20.82
CA ILE A 57 3.87 -16.39 20.58
C ILE A 57 4.71 -16.13 21.83
N SER A 58 6.03 -16.02 21.68
CA SER A 58 6.88 -15.72 22.84
C SER A 58 6.60 -14.32 23.38
N HIS A 59 6.68 -14.15 24.70
CA HIS A 59 6.51 -12.85 25.35
C HIS A 59 7.50 -11.80 24.84
N SER A 60 8.72 -12.24 24.49
CA SER A 60 9.76 -11.38 23.92
C SER A 60 9.38 -10.87 22.52
N GLU A 61 8.93 -11.76 21.64
CA GLU A 61 8.50 -11.38 20.29
C GLU A 61 7.27 -10.50 20.32
N ALA A 62 6.27 -10.85 21.13
CA ALA A 62 5.07 -10.05 21.32
C ALA A 62 5.42 -8.62 21.75
N ARG A 63 6.30 -8.48 22.76
CA ARG A 63 6.78 -7.17 23.21
C ARG A 63 7.48 -6.40 22.10
N LYS A 64 8.39 -7.04 21.35
CA LYS A 64 9.11 -6.39 20.24
C LYS A 64 8.15 -5.87 19.18
N MET A 65 7.23 -6.71 18.70
CA MET A 65 6.27 -6.35 17.66
C MET A 65 5.33 -5.24 18.11
N MET A 66 4.85 -5.28 19.36
CA MET A 66 4.06 -4.19 19.94
C MET A 66 4.86 -2.88 20.04
N THR A 67 6.12 -2.93 20.48
CA THR A 67 6.98 -1.74 20.54
C THR A 67 7.21 -1.15 19.15
N ILE A 68 7.49 -1.98 18.14
CA ILE A 68 7.66 -1.57 16.75
C ILE A 68 6.39 -0.88 16.25
N ALA A 69 5.24 -1.53 16.39
CA ALA A 69 3.95 -1.01 15.93
C ALA A 69 3.61 0.33 16.58
N LYS A 70 3.93 0.51 17.87
CA LYS A 70 3.66 1.75 18.61
C LYS A 70 4.63 2.89 18.27
N GLN A 71 5.92 2.60 18.12
CA GLN A 71 6.95 3.64 18.04
C GLN A 71 7.27 4.08 16.61
N LEU A 72 6.98 3.23 15.62
CA LEU A 72 7.38 3.47 14.25
C LEU A 72 6.18 3.59 13.29
N SER A 73 4.93 3.65 13.80
CA SER A 73 3.70 3.52 13.00
C SER A 73 3.66 4.32 11.70
N SER A 74 4.25 5.52 11.70
CA SER A 74 4.29 6.43 10.56
C SER A 74 5.28 6.02 9.47
N ASN A 75 6.31 5.26 9.81
CA ASN A 75 7.42 4.88 8.92
C ASN A 75 7.30 3.44 8.41
N ARG A 76 6.06 2.92 8.36
CA ARG A 76 5.80 1.52 8.00
C ARG A 76 6.29 1.19 6.59
N SER A 77 5.97 2.05 5.61
CA SER A 77 6.37 1.89 4.20
C SER A 77 7.89 1.81 4.07
N THR A 78 8.60 2.79 4.63
CA THR A 78 10.05 2.94 4.60
C THR A 78 10.79 1.75 5.23
N LEU A 79 10.26 1.19 6.31
CA LEU A 79 10.97 0.17 7.10
C LEU A 79 10.52 -1.27 6.82
N ASN A 80 9.64 -1.50 5.85
CA ASN A 80 9.08 -2.84 5.55
C ASN A 80 10.16 -3.87 5.17
N ASP A 81 11.31 -3.42 4.67
CA ASP A 81 12.41 -4.27 4.27
C ASP A 81 13.30 -4.76 5.42
N LEU A 82 13.08 -4.25 6.64
CA LEU A 82 13.86 -4.59 7.82
C LEU A 82 13.25 -5.74 8.62
N GLY A 83 14.11 -6.61 9.14
CA GLY A 83 13.71 -7.67 10.07
C GLY A 83 13.37 -7.13 11.47
N THR A 84 12.62 -7.93 12.24
CA THR A 84 12.14 -7.60 13.60
C THR A 84 13.22 -7.04 14.53
N SER A 85 14.44 -7.58 14.50
CA SER A 85 15.53 -7.13 15.36
C SER A 85 16.02 -5.73 15.02
N ALA A 86 16.16 -5.40 13.73
CA ALA A 86 16.57 -4.07 13.29
C ALA A 86 15.47 -3.05 13.59
N LEU A 87 14.22 -3.37 13.25
CA LEU A 87 13.05 -2.56 13.59
C LEU A 87 12.96 -2.28 15.09
N TYR A 88 13.14 -3.30 15.93
CA TYR A 88 13.09 -3.11 17.38
C TYR A 88 14.23 -2.23 17.91
N LEU A 89 15.43 -2.34 17.34
CA LEU A 89 16.54 -1.47 17.73
C LEU A 89 16.20 -0.01 17.42
N ILE A 90 15.78 0.29 16.18
CA ILE A 90 15.37 1.63 15.74
C ILE A 90 14.23 2.17 16.63
N ALA A 91 13.20 1.35 16.90
CA ALA A 91 12.07 1.71 17.75
C ALA A 91 12.48 2.10 19.19
N THR A 92 13.65 1.66 19.66
CA THR A 92 14.15 1.94 21.01
C THR A 92 15.24 3.01 21.06
N LEU A 93 15.59 3.62 19.93
CA LEU A 93 16.51 4.77 19.89
C LEU A 93 15.80 6.05 20.37
N PRO A 94 16.55 7.04 20.91
CA PRO A 94 16.05 8.40 21.11
C PRO A 94 15.52 9.00 19.80
N GLU A 95 14.60 9.95 19.89
CA GLU A 95 13.86 10.45 18.71
C GLU A 95 14.78 11.03 17.63
N GLU A 96 15.82 11.78 18.04
CA GLU A 96 16.81 12.37 17.12
C GLU A 96 17.57 11.29 16.32
N GLU A 97 18.12 10.30 17.02
CA GLU A 97 18.87 9.20 16.40
C GLU A 97 17.96 8.25 15.62
N LYS A 98 16.72 8.05 16.08
CA LYS A 98 15.70 7.29 15.37
C LYS A 98 15.41 7.93 14.01
N GLN A 99 15.19 9.25 13.98
CA GLN A 99 14.93 10.00 12.76
C GLN A 99 16.13 9.95 11.81
N GLU A 100 17.35 10.10 12.32
CA GLU A 100 18.58 9.96 11.51
C GLU A 100 18.68 8.57 10.84
N GLN A 101 18.33 7.50 11.56
CA GLN A 101 18.32 6.15 10.97
C GLN A 101 17.24 6.01 9.88
N ILE A 102 16.07 6.62 10.06
CA ILE A 102 14.98 6.58 9.07
C ILE A 102 15.42 7.33 7.80
N GLU A 103 15.98 8.52 7.94
CA GLU A 103 16.47 9.33 6.80
C GLU A 103 17.55 8.60 5.99
N LYS A 104 18.49 7.91 6.67
CA LYS A 104 19.48 7.06 5.99
C LYS A 104 18.84 5.94 5.18
N ILE A 105 17.78 5.34 5.72
CA ILE A 105 17.04 4.28 5.02
C ILE A 105 16.30 4.83 3.80
N GLU A 106 15.72 6.02 3.90
CA GLU A 106 15.07 6.70 2.77
C GLU A 106 16.08 7.06 1.67
N GLN A 107 17.33 7.35 2.04
CA GLN A 107 18.43 7.58 1.10
C GLN A 107 18.99 6.28 0.49
N GLY A 108 18.45 5.12 0.86
CA GLY A 108 18.81 3.81 0.31
C GLY A 108 19.86 3.04 1.12
N GLU A 109 20.26 3.52 2.29
CA GLU A 109 21.12 2.73 3.19
C GLU A 109 20.30 1.65 3.91
N SER A 110 20.88 0.47 4.11
CA SER A 110 20.23 -0.59 4.90
C SER A 110 21.08 -0.90 6.13
N PRO A 111 20.77 -0.30 7.29
CA PRO A 111 21.58 -0.46 8.48
C PRO A 111 21.49 -1.90 8.98
N THR A 112 22.65 -2.50 9.22
CA THR A 112 22.74 -3.83 9.80
C THR A 112 22.41 -3.78 11.29
N VAL A 113 21.94 -4.90 11.83
CA VAL A 113 21.68 -5.05 13.28
C VAL A 113 22.91 -4.69 14.11
N ARG A 114 24.11 -4.99 13.61
CA ARG A 114 25.37 -4.71 14.30
C ARG A 114 25.67 -3.21 14.38
N GLU A 115 25.41 -2.47 13.31
CA GLU A 115 25.58 -1.00 13.29
C GLU A 115 24.60 -0.34 14.25
N LEU A 116 23.33 -0.74 14.24
CA LEU A 116 22.31 -0.23 15.16
C LEU A 116 22.65 -0.53 16.63
N GLN A 117 23.26 -1.69 16.92
CA GLN A 117 23.75 -2.02 18.26
C GLN A 117 24.90 -1.10 18.70
N GLU A 118 25.81 -0.76 17.78
CA GLU A 118 26.93 0.12 18.07
C GLU A 118 26.48 1.56 18.32
N VAL A 119 25.50 2.06 17.54
CA VAL A 119 24.85 3.36 17.79
C VAL A 119 24.26 3.38 19.21
N ARG A 120 23.48 2.36 19.57
CA ARG A 120 22.90 2.24 20.91
C ARG A 120 23.96 2.18 22.01
N ARG A 121 25.06 1.47 21.79
CA ARG A 121 26.17 1.38 22.75
C ARG A 121 26.83 2.73 22.96
N ARG A 122 27.08 3.47 21.87
CA ARG A 122 27.66 4.81 21.90
C ARG A 122 26.78 5.79 22.68
N LEU A 123 25.47 5.76 22.44
CA LEU A 123 24.51 6.57 23.19
C LEU A 123 24.56 6.27 24.69
N LYS A 124 24.53 4.99 25.06
CA LYS A 124 24.63 4.59 26.47
C LYS A 124 25.91 5.09 27.14
N LEU A 125 27.04 5.06 26.44
CA LEU A 125 28.31 5.56 26.98
C LEU A 125 28.30 7.09 27.14
N LYS A 126 27.71 7.82 26.17
CA LYS A 126 27.54 9.28 26.27
C LYS A 126 26.67 9.65 27.47
N ASP A 127 25.55 8.97 27.68
CA ASP A 127 24.64 9.22 28.81
C ASP A 127 25.34 8.96 30.15
N GLN A 128 26.12 7.89 30.26
CA GLN A 128 26.90 7.59 31.46
C GLN A 128 27.97 8.65 31.75
N ALA A 129 28.65 9.15 30.71
CA ALA A 129 29.63 10.22 30.86
C ALA A 129 28.98 11.54 31.30
N LEU A 130 27.83 11.89 30.71
CA LEU A 130 27.07 13.08 31.10
C LEU A 130 26.60 13.02 32.55
N GLU A 131 26.13 11.86 33.00
CA GLU A 131 25.67 11.70 34.38
C GLU A 131 26.84 11.76 35.39
N ALA A 132 28.01 11.21 35.03
CA ALA A 132 29.21 11.35 35.83
C ALA A 132 29.65 12.82 35.98
N VAL A 133 29.65 13.58 34.87
CA VAL A 133 29.99 15.01 34.87
C VAL A 133 28.98 15.83 35.68
N LYS A 134 27.68 15.54 35.58
CA LYS A 134 26.65 16.18 36.42
C LYS A 134 26.86 15.87 37.90
N GLY A 135 27.17 14.62 38.23
CA GLY A 135 27.48 14.21 39.60
C GLY A 135 28.71 14.91 40.18
N GLU A 136 29.76 15.08 39.37
CA GLU A 136 30.95 15.85 39.75
C GLU A 136 30.65 17.34 39.91
N LEU A 137 29.88 17.95 39.02
CA LEU A 137 29.46 19.35 39.13
C LEU A 137 28.67 19.60 40.42
N GLU A 138 27.74 18.71 40.77
CA GLU A 138 26.98 18.79 42.01
C GLU A 138 27.85 18.57 43.25
N ARG A 139 28.90 17.73 43.16
CA ARG A 139 29.90 17.59 44.24
C ARG A 139 30.72 18.87 44.40
N VAL A 140 31.21 19.47 43.30
CA VAL A 140 31.98 20.72 43.31
C VAL A 140 31.15 21.90 43.85
N LYS A 141 29.85 21.96 43.54
CA LYS A 141 28.94 22.94 44.15
C LYS A 141 28.80 22.76 45.66
N ARG A 142 28.86 21.52 46.17
CA ARG A 142 28.75 21.20 47.60
C ARG A 142 30.06 21.36 48.38
N THR A 143 31.22 21.29 47.73
CA THR A 143 32.56 21.43 48.36
C THR A 143 33.11 22.87 48.41
N LYS A 144 32.34 23.90 48.06
CA LYS A 144 32.67 25.28 48.49
C LYS A 144 32.43 25.43 50.00
N VAL A 145 33.38 24.93 50.78
CA VAL A 145 33.45 25.12 52.23
C VAL A 145 33.89 26.56 52.50
N THR A 146 33.11 27.23 53.32
CA THR A 146 33.36 28.54 53.92
C THR A 146 34.64 28.53 54.77
N GLU A 147 35.68 29.21 54.33
CA GLU A 147 36.74 29.71 55.22
C GLU A 147 36.52 31.20 55.47
N LYS A 148 36.35 31.56 56.75
CA LYS A 148 36.35 32.94 57.24
C LYS A 148 37.76 33.50 57.07
N VAL A 149 38.00 34.27 56.01
CA VAL A 149 39.06 35.28 55.96
C VAL A 149 38.38 36.62 55.75
N ILE A 150 38.66 37.56 56.66
CA ILE A 150 38.21 38.95 56.55
C ILE A 150 38.99 39.57 55.39
N GLU A 151 38.42 39.56 54.20
CA GLU A 151 38.88 40.39 53.08
C GLU A 151 37.83 41.45 52.80
N LYS A 152 38.28 42.71 52.79
CA LYS A 152 37.47 43.86 52.36
C LYS A 152 36.78 43.50 51.04
N GLU A 153 35.46 43.63 51.03
CA GLU A 153 34.66 43.59 49.80
C GLU A 153 35.06 44.79 48.94
N ILE A 154 36.13 44.64 48.15
CA ILE A 154 36.39 45.51 47.02
C ILE A 154 35.45 44.98 45.95
N ILE A 155 34.26 45.56 45.86
CA ILE A 155 33.38 45.37 44.70
C ILE A 155 34.22 45.78 43.48
N PRO A 156 34.57 44.87 42.57
CA PRO A 156 35.28 45.24 41.35
C PRO A 156 34.50 46.35 40.65
N GLN A 157 35.19 47.37 40.14
CA GLN A 157 34.56 48.56 39.54
C GLN A 157 33.60 48.21 38.37
N ASP A 158 33.77 47.01 37.84
CA ASP A 158 33.14 46.32 36.73
C ASP A 158 32.06 45.29 37.15
N TYR A 159 31.80 45.11 38.45
CA TYR A 159 30.76 44.20 38.95
C TYR A 159 29.35 44.62 38.54
N GLN A 160 29.07 45.92 38.59
CA GLN A 160 27.79 46.48 38.16
C GLN A 160 27.57 46.27 36.65
N ALA A 161 28.62 46.50 35.85
CA ALA A 161 28.58 46.25 34.40
C ALA A 161 28.35 44.77 34.07
N THR A 162 28.89 43.86 34.87
CA THR A 162 28.67 42.41 34.73
C THR A 162 27.24 42.00 35.09
N GLN A 163 26.64 42.60 36.13
CA GLN A 163 25.23 42.36 36.44
C GLN A 163 24.29 42.90 35.36
N ASP A 164 24.55 44.10 34.84
CA ASP A 164 23.75 44.69 33.76
C ASP A 164 23.84 43.88 32.47
N LEU A 165 25.03 43.38 32.13
CA LEU A 165 25.23 42.48 30.99
C LEU A 165 24.48 41.15 31.17
N ASN A 166 24.55 40.53 32.35
CA ASN A 166 23.80 39.30 32.63
C ASN A 166 22.29 39.51 32.53
N LYS A 167 21.79 40.68 32.97
CA LYS A 167 20.38 41.04 32.85
C LYS A 167 19.97 41.22 31.38
N GLN A 168 20.82 41.83 30.55
CA GLN A 168 20.60 41.91 29.10
C GLN A 168 20.63 40.54 28.42
N LEU A 169 21.58 39.67 28.78
CA LEU A 169 21.68 38.31 28.23
C LEU A 169 20.47 37.46 28.61
N LEU A 170 19.96 37.59 29.84
CA LEU A 170 18.71 36.96 30.27
C LEU A 170 17.51 37.44 29.45
N GLY A 171 17.44 38.74 29.17
CA GLY A 171 16.41 39.32 28.28
C GLY A 171 16.47 38.72 26.88
N LYS A 172 17.65 38.75 26.24
CA LYS A 172 17.85 38.16 24.91
C LYS A 172 17.56 36.66 24.86
N ASN A 173 17.94 35.91 25.88
CA ASN A 173 17.63 34.47 25.95
C ASN A 173 16.13 34.22 26.04
N LYS A 174 15.39 35.10 26.71
CA LYS A 174 13.92 35.03 26.77
C LYS A 174 13.31 35.36 25.41
N ASP A 175 13.75 36.44 24.77
CA ASP A 175 13.25 36.84 23.45
C ASP A 175 13.52 35.74 22.40
N LEU A 176 14.72 35.15 22.42
CA LEU A 176 15.07 34.01 21.55
C LEU A 176 14.23 32.77 21.83
N ALA A 177 13.87 32.51 23.09
CA ALA A 177 12.99 31.39 23.44
C ALA A 177 11.57 31.60 22.89
N ASP A 178 11.05 32.83 22.98
CA ASP A 178 9.74 33.21 22.44
C ASP A 178 9.73 33.13 20.90
N GLU A 179 10.79 33.57 20.23
CA GLU A 179 10.97 33.41 18.78
C GLU A 179 11.01 31.93 18.38
N LEU A 180 11.80 31.10 19.09
CA LEU A 180 11.89 29.67 18.83
C LEU A 180 10.53 28.98 18.95
N ASP A 181 9.74 29.33 19.96
CA ASP A 181 8.38 28.81 20.15
C ASP A 181 7.45 29.24 19.01
N SER A 182 7.58 30.48 18.51
CA SER A 182 6.82 30.96 17.36
C SER A 182 7.15 30.18 16.08
N VAL A 183 8.44 29.92 15.84
CA VAL A 183 8.93 29.17 14.68
C VAL A 183 8.48 27.72 14.75
N LYS A 184 8.55 27.08 15.93
CA LYS A 184 8.05 25.72 16.14
C LYS A 184 6.56 25.59 15.82
N ARG A 185 5.74 26.58 16.22
CA ARG A 185 4.31 26.59 15.89
C ARG A 185 4.09 26.71 14.38
N SER A 186 4.83 27.60 13.72
CA SER A 186 4.78 27.77 12.27
C SER A 186 5.19 26.51 11.51
N LEU A 187 6.26 25.85 11.96
CA LEU A 187 6.74 24.59 11.40
C LEU A 187 5.67 23.50 11.51
N ARG A 188 5.08 23.33 12.70
CA ARG A 188 4.01 22.35 12.93
C ARG A 188 2.79 22.58 12.04
N LEU A 189 2.44 23.84 11.76
CA LEU A 189 1.34 24.17 10.84
C LEU A 189 1.70 23.83 9.39
N LYS A 190 2.95 24.09 8.97
CA LYS A 190 3.42 23.70 7.64
C LYS A 190 3.48 22.19 7.46
N GLU A 191 3.97 21.45 8.43
CA GLU A 191 4.01 19.99 8.42
C GLU A 191 2.60 19.41 8.26
N ALA A 192 1.63 19.88 9.06
CA ALA A 192 0.24 19.45 8.92
C ALA A 192 -0.35 19.78 7.54
N SER A 193 -0.01 20.94 6.96
CA SER A 193 -0.44 21.28 5.60
C SER A 193 0.19 20.40 4.54
N TYR A 194 1.43 19.97 4.75
CA TYR A 194 2.15 19.09 3.84
C TYR A 194 1.58 17.67 3.87
N GLU A 195 1.30 17.13 5.07
CA GLU A 195 0.63 15.84 5.23
C GLU A 195 -0.75 15.82 4.55
N MET A 196 -1.53 16.90 4.70
CA MET A 196 -2.81 17.02 4.01
C MET A 196 -2.63 17.03 2.48
N LEU A 197 -1.66 17.79 1.98
CA LEU A 197 -1.37 17.85 0.55
C LEU A 197 -0.91 16.50 0.00
N GLU A 198 -0.04 15.78 0.71
CA GLU A 198 0.39 14.44 0.32
C GLU A 198 -0.80 13.48 0.23
N LYS A 199 -1.70 13.52 1.22
CA LYS A 199 -2.94 12.75 1.18
C LYS A 199 -3.81 13.10 -0.02
N GLU A 200 -4.07 14.38 -0.27
CA GLU A 200 -4.84 14.84 -1.43
C GLU A 200 -4.21 14.39 -2.76
N THR A 201 -2.87 14.43 -2.87
CA THR A 201 -2.18 13.95 -4.07
C THR A 201 -2.33 12.44 -4.27
N SER A 202 -2.30 11.65 -3.19
CA SER A 202 -2.50 10.20 -3.25
C SER A 202 -3.93 9.85 -3.70
N GLU A 203 -4.93 10.57 -3.19
CA GLU A 203 -6.33 10.41 -3.59
C GLU A 203 -6.53 10.81 -5.06
N ALA A 204 -5.89 11.89 -5.52
CA ALA A 204 -5.93 12.32 -6.91
C ALA A 204 -5.32 11.27 -7.87
N LEU A 205 -4.23 10.61 -7.47
CA LEU A 205 -3.62 9.52 -8.25
C LEU A 205 -4.56 8.32 -8.35
N ALA A 206 -5.16 7.89 -7.24
CA ALA A 206 -6.12 6.78 -7.24
C ALA A 206 -7.37 7.07 -8.09
N LEU A 207 -7.86 8.31 -8.06
CA LEU A 207 -8.96 8.75 -8.93
C LEU A 207 -8.57 8.73 -10.40
N LYS A 208 -7.34 9.15 -10.73
CA LYS A 208 -6.82 9.12 -12.11
C LYS A 208 -6.76 7.69 -12.65
N GLU A 209 -6.25 6.74 -11.87
CA GLU A 209 -6.22 5.32 -12.25
C GLU A 209 -7.63 4.77 -12.47
N SER A 210 -8.58 5.12 -11.59
CA SER A 210 -9.99 4.73 -11.72
C SER A 210 -10.62 5.30 -13.00
N ILE A 211 -10.31 6.55 -13.37
CA ILE A 211 -10.80 7.17 -14.61
C ILE A 211 -10.25 6.46 -15.85
N GLU A 212 -8.97 6.07 -15.85
CA GLU A 212 -8.38 5.34 -16.98
C GLU A 212 -9.00 3.94 -17.15
N HIS A 213 -9.25 3.22 -16.04
CA HIS A 213 -9.99 1.97 -16.09
C HIS A 213 -11.41 2.14 -16.66
N LEU A 214 -12.16 3.15 -16.18
CA LEU A 214 -13.51 3.44 -16.67
C LEU A 214 -13.51 3.84 -18.16
N ARG A 215 -12.47 4.52 -18.64
CA ARG A 215 -12.32 4.84 -20.07
C ARG A 215 -12.13 3.57 -20.91
N ALA A 216 -11.27 2.65 -20.46
CA ALA A 216 -11.06 1.39 -21.16
C ALA A 216 -12.34 0.54 -21.20
N ASP A 217 -13.11 0.49 -20.11
CA ASP A 217 -14.38 -0.23 -20.07
C ASP A 217 -15.45 0.42 -20.95
N LYS A 218 -15.49 1.75 -20.98
CA LYS A 218 -16.35 2.50 -21.90
C LYS A 218 -16.04 2.15 -23.36
N GLU A 219 -14.77 2.14 -23.76
CA GLU A 219 -14.37 1.80 -25.13
C GLU A 219 -14.78 0.37 -25.51
N LYS A 220 -14.58 -0.60 -24.61
CA LYS A 220 -15.05 -1.98 -24.83
C LYS A 220 -16.56 -2.06 -25.00
N LEU A 221 -17.32 -1.30 -24.21
CA LEU A 221 -18.77 -1.26 -24.30
C LEU A 221 -19.23 -0.60 -25.61
N GLU A 222 -18.62 0.51 -26.03
CA GLU A 222 -18.91 1.17 -27.31
C GLU A 222 -18.65 0.24 -28.51
N ASN A 223 -17.55 -0.51 -28.48
CA ASN A 223 -17.25 -1.53 -29.50
C ASN A 223 -18.31 -2.65 -29.49
N SER A 224 -18.72 -3.11 -28.31
CA SER A 224 -19.75 -4.15 -28.17
C SER A 224 -21.11 -3.67 -28.70
N VAL A 225 -21.53 -2.45 -28.36
CA VAL A 225 -22.77 -1.83 -28.85
C VAL A 225 -22.73 -1.68 -30.38
N THR A 226 -21.60 -1.24 -30.93
CA THR A 226 -21.42 -1.12 -32.38
C THR A 226 -21.54 -2.47 -33.08
N ASN A 227 -20.94 -3.52 -32.53
CA ASN A 227 -21.03 -4.88 -33.06
C ASN A 227 -22.47 -5.41 -33.00
N ILE A 228 -23.17 -5.23 -31.88
CA ILE A 228 -24.58 -5.62 -31.73
C ILE A 228 -25.46 -4.87 -32.74
N PHE A 229 -25.25 -3.56 -32.92
CA PHE A 229 -26.00 -2.78 -33.89
C PHE A 229 -25.76 -3.23 -35.33
N ASN A 230 -24.52 -3.56 -35.68
CA ASN A 230 -24.17 -4.12 -36.99
C ASN A 230 -24.81 -5.50 -37.20
N LEU A 231 -24.81 -6.36 -36.17
CA LEU A 231 -25.49 -7.66 -36.22
C LEU A 231 -26.99 -7.49 -36.39
N SER A 232 -27.62 -6.59 -35.62
CA SER A 232 -29.05 -6.30 -35.74
C SER A 232 -29.44 -5.84 -37.15
N LYS A 233 -28.63 -4.96 -37.77
CA LYS A 233 -28.84 -4.59 -39.18
C LYS A 233 -28.74 -5.77 -40.14
N LEU A 234 -27.80 -6.69 -39.90
CA LEU A 234 -27.65 -7.88 -40.73
C LEU A 234 -28.84 -8.83 -40.57
N VAL A 235 -29.33 -9.01 -39.34
CA VAL A 235 -30.52 -9.81 -39.05
C VAL A 235 -31.73 -9.24 -39.77
N THR A 236 -31.99 -7.93 -39.67
CA THR A 236 -33.12 -7.30 -40.39
C THR A 236 -33.00 -7.51 -41.90
N LYS A 237 -31.82 -7.30 -42.49
CA LYS A 237 -31.61 -7.56 -43.93
C LYS A 237 -31.84 -9.03 -44.32
N PHE A 238 -31.47 -9.95 -43.44
CA PHE A 238 -31.67 -11.38 -43.67
C PHE A 238 -33.16 -11.72 -43.60
N GLU A 239 -33.88 -11.22 -42.60
CA GLU A 239 -35.35 -11.33 -42.49
C GLU A 239 -36.03 -10.77 -43.74
N ASP A 240 -35.72 -9.53 -44.13
CA ASP A 240 -36.27 -8.87 -45.32
C ASP A 240 -36.01 -9.70 -46.60
N PHE A 241 -34.79 -10.23 -46.77
CA PHE A 241 -34.45 -11.07 -47.93
C PHE A 241 -35.29 -12.36 -47.97
N PHE A 242 -35.52 -12.99 -46.82
CA PHE A 242 -36.32 -14.22 -46.77
C PHE A 242 -37.81 -13.98 -46.99
N ASP A 243 -38.33 -12.86 -46.47
CA ASP A 243 -39.75 -12.54 -46.51
C ASP A 243 -40.17 -11.88 -47.84
N GLU A 244 -39.28 -11.13 -48.49
CA GLU A 244 -39.59 -10.43 -49.74
C GLU A 244 -39.09 -11.20 -50.98
N GLU A 245 -37.79 -11.52 -51.04
CA GLU A 245 -37.15 -12.05 -52.25
C GLU A 245 -37.27 -13.58 -52.36
N MET A 246 -37.12 -14.30 -51.24
CA MET A 246 -37.11 -15.77 -51.21
C MET A 246 -38.47 -16.39 -50.87
N ALA A 247 -39.48 -15.59 -50.51
CA ALA A 247 -40.83 -16.06 -50.24
C ALA A 247 -41.40 -16.97 -51.35
N PRO A 248 -41.23 -16.67 -52.66
CA PRO A 248 -41.67 -17.53 -53.77
C PRO A 248 -41.15 -18.97 -53.70
N LEU A 249 -39.92 -19.19 -53.18
CA LEU A 249 -39.31 -20.51 -53.07
C LEU A 249 -39.94 -21.37 -51.96
N ARG A 250 -40.60 -20.73 -50.98
CA ARG A 250 -41.38 -21.43 -49.95
C ARG A 250 -42.71 -21.97 -50.48
N PHE A 251 -43.16 -21.50 -51.65
CA PHE A 251 -44.41 -21.96 -52.25
C PHE A 251 -44.18 -23.11 -53.24
N LYS A 252 -44.81 -24.25 -52.94
CA LYS A 252 -44.75 -25.50 -53.73
C LYS A 252 -45.11 -25.31 -55.21
N THR A 253 -45.93 -24.31 -55.54
CA THR A 253 -46.36 -23.96 -56.90
C THR A 253 -45.21 -23.46 -57.79
N LEU A 254 -44.22 -22.76 -57.24
CA LEU A 254 -43.04 -22.32 -58.02
C LEU A 254 -42.20 -23.54 -58.43
N ILE A 255 -41.94 -24.44 -57.48
CA ILE A 255 -41.16 -25.67 -57.69
C ILE A 255 -41.85 -26.61 -58.69
N GLN A 256 -43.19 -26.68 -58.68
CA GLN A 256 -43.97 -27.47 -59.63
C GLN A 256 -44.01 -26.86 -61.05
N GLY A 257 -43.84 -25.53 -61.18
CA GLY A 257 -43.80 -24.81 -62.47
C GLY A 257 -42.42 -24.77 -63.14
N ILE A 258 -41.35 -25.04 -62.38
CA ILE A 258 -39.96 -25.11 -62.85
C ILE A 258 -39.76 -26.44 -63.62
N GLY A 259 -40.24 -26.47 -64.86
CA GLY A 259 -40.11 -27.63 -65.73
C GLY A 259 -38.68 -27.81 -66.25
N LYS A 260 -38.13 -29.01 -66.00
CA LYS A 260 -36.84 -29.63 -66.43
C LYS A 260 -35.84 -29.85 -65.28
N ASP A 261 -35.30 -31.07 -65.23
CA ASP A 261 -34.35 -31.55 -64.21
C ASP A 261 -33.16 -30.61 -63.94
N ALA A 262 -32.67 -29.92 -64.97
CA ALA A 262 -31.53 -28.98 -64.87
C ALA A 262 -31.82 -27.71 -64.03
N GLN A 263 -33.08 -27.28 -63.90
CA GLN A 263 -33.43 -26.14 -63.04
C GLN A 263 -33.64 -26.59 -61.58
N ILE A 264 -34.06 -27.83 -61.37
CA ILE A 264 -34.15 -28.46 -60.05
C ILE A 264 -32.75 -28.74 -59.48
N GLU A 265 -31.79 -29.16 -60.31
CA GLU A 265 -30.39 -29.27 -59.88
C GLU A 265 -29.82 -27.93 -59.39
N LYS A 266 -30.06 -26.82 -60.09
CA LYS A 266 -29.62 -25.50 -59.64
C LYS A 266 -30.20 -25.08 -58.28
N LEU A 267 -31.45 -25.46 -57.99
CA LEU A 267 -32.04 -25.26 -56.66
C LEU A 267 -31.36 -26.12 -55.60
N ARG A 268 -31.02 -27.37 -55.92
CA ARG A 268 -30.27 -28.26 -55.02
C ARG A 268 -28.85 -27.73 -54.76
N ASP A 269 -28.19 -27.16 -55.75
CA ASP A 269 -26.87 -26.52 -55.58
C ASP A 269 -26.95 -25.34 -54.62
N ILE A 270 -27.99 -24.50 -54.72
CA ILE A 270 -28.23 -23.37 -53.81
C ILE A 270 -28.51 -23.85 -52.38
N LEU A 271 -29.30 -24.91 -52.21
CA LEU A 271 -29.56 -25.52 -50.90
C LEU A 271 -28.28 -26.08 -50.29
N THR A 272 -27.49 -26.81 -51.06
CA THR A 272 -26.21 -27.38 -50.61
C THR A 272 -25.23 -26.28 -50.21
N LEU A 273 -25.16 -25.18 -50.97
CA LEU A 273 -24.32 -24.03 -50.63
C LEU A 273 -24.78 -23.38 -49.30
N THR A 274 -26.10 -23.26 -49.11
CA THR A 274 -26.68 -22.72 -47.88
C THR A 274 -26.41 -23.62 -46.68
N GLU A 275 -26.56 -24.94 -46.84
CA GLU A 275 -26.24 -25.94 -45.81
C GLU A 275 -24.78 -25.88 -45.39
N ASN A 276 -23.85 -25.85 -46.35
CA ASN A 276 -22.43 -25.72 -46.07
C ASN A 276 -22.10 -24.42 -45.33
N TRP A 277 -22.71 -23.30 -45.73
CA TRP A 277 -22.53 -22.02 -45.05
C TRP A 277 -23.07 -22.05 -43.61
N LEU A 278 -24.23 -22.68 -43.38
CA LEU A 278 -24.79 -22.86 -42.04
C LEU A 278 -23.87 -23.71 -41.16
N ASP A 279 -23.31 -24.79 -41.70
CA ASP A 279 -22.35 -25.64 -40.99
C ASP A 279 -21.06 -24.90 -40.62
N GLU A 280 -20.55 -24.06 -41.52
CA GLU A 280 -19.40 -23.21 -41.24
C GLU A 280 -19.71 -22.19 -40.14
N MET A 281 -20.86 -21.50 -40.22
CA MET A 281 -21.30 -20.57 -39.18
C MET A 281 -21.49 -21.26 -37.83
N ASN A 282 -22.03 -22.47 -37.83
CA ASN A 282 -22.23 -23.28 -36.63
C ASN A 282 -20.94 -23.72 -35.94
N LYS A 283 -19.80 -23.74 -36.64
CA LYS A 283 -18.48 -24.01 -36.05
C LYS A 283 -17.89 -22.78 -35.33
N ILE A 284 -18.32 -21.58 -35.70
CA ILE A 284 -17.78 -20.31 -35.17
C ILE A 284 -18.57 -19.84 -33.94
N ILE A 285 -19.85 -20.19 -33.85
CA ILE A 285 -20.71 -19.81 -32.73
C ILE A 285 -20.52 -20.81 -31.56
N PRO A 286 -20.23 -20.34 -30.32
CA PRO A 286 -20.07 -21.21 -29.14
C PRO A 286 -21.31 -22.07 -28.87
N GLU A 287 -21.12 -23.34 -28.49
CA GLU A 287 -22.22 -24.33 -28.30
C GLU A 287 -23.19 -24.03 -27.15
N ASN A 288 -22.86 -23.08 -26.26
CA ASN A 288 -23.66 -22.78 -25.08
C ASN A 288 -24.99 -22.09 -25.47
N GLY A 289 -26.08 -22.86 -25.53
CA GLY A 289 -27.45 -22.35 -25.64
C GLY A 289 -28.24 -22.72 -26.91
N ARG A 290 -27.80 -23.70 -27.71
CA ARG A 290 -28.64 -24.22 -28.81
C ARG A 290 -29.87 -24.94 -28.27
N THR A 291 -31.03 -24.29 -28.31
CA THR A 291 -32.33 -24.97 -28.27
C THR A 291 -32.61 -25.46 -29.69
N ILE A 292 -32.31 -26.72 -29.98
CA ILE A 292 -32.74 -27.35 -31.23
C ILE A 292 -34.25 -27.54 -31.11
N ILE A 293 -35.04 -26.76 -31.86
CA ILE A 293 -36.47 -27.00 -32.05
C ILE A 293 -36.59 -27.86 -33.32
N GLU A 294 -36.58 -29.18 -33.16
CA GLU A 294 -37.03 -30.08 -34.21
C GLU A 294 -38.54 -29.90 -34.36
N GLY A 295 -38.97 -29.29 -35.48
CA GLY A 295 -40.38 -29.20 -35.82
C GLY A 295 -40.92 -30.57 -36.18
N GLU A 296 -41.91 -31.05 -35.44
CA GLU A 296 -42.73 -32.19 -35.83
C GLU A 296 -43.41 -31.90 -37.17
N ILE A 297 -43.10 -32.72 -38.18
CA ILE A 297 -43.88 -32.76 -39.42
C ILE A 297 -45.22 -33.40 -39.08
N ILE A 298 -46.26 -32.57 -38.91
CA ILE A 298 -47.65 -33.04 -38.91
C ILE A 298 -47.99 -33.38 -40.36
N ASN A 299 -48.03 -34.66 -40.67
CA ASN A 299 -48.62 -35.15 -41.92
C ASN A 299 -50.15 -35.15 -41.75
N GLU A 300 -50.84 -34.24 -42.45
CA GLU A 300 -52.24 -34.42 -42.86
C GLU A 300 -52.32 -34.86 -44.33
#